data_AF-A0A7R9ZNP3-F1
#
_entry.id   AF-A0A7R9ZNP3-F1
#
_cell.length_a   1.000
_cell.length_b   1.000
_cell.length_c   1.000
_cell.angle_alpha   90.00
_cell.angle_beta   90.00
_cell.angle_gamma   90.00
#
_symmetry.space_group_name_H-M   'P 1'
#
loop_
_entity.id
_entity.type
_entity.pdbx_description
1 polymer ?
#
loop_
_entity_poly.entity_id
_entity_poly.type
_entity_poly.pdbx_seq_one_letter_code
_entity_poly.pdbx_strand_id
1 'polypeptide(L)'
;ADLTPPQEWENSLNATCNRLSTQYLNLLRAASSIAALEKGRMDPRSGGGHMKSSQDPPPPPLAADVALSSLQCHLATENLCVASSNLLSLIRTLRMSIMLMDEETISAEEQLQIQKAQKITQTAMEEANRLEQRFMELRDGDGDAGSAI
;
A
#
# COMPACT_ATOMS: atom_id res chain seq x y z
N ALA A 1 21.53 18.22 -5.12
CA ALA A 1 21.29 19.07 -3.94
C ALA A 1 21.05 18.12 -2.79
N ASP A 2 21.79 18.26 -1.70
CA ASP A 2 21.59 17.42 -0.52
C ASP A 2 20.21 17.73 0.08
N LEU A 3 19.51 16.69 0.53
CA LEU A 3 18.21 16.84 1.16
C LEU A 3 18.40 17.52 2.52
N THR A 4 17.45 18.38 2.90
CA THR A 4 17.49 18.93 4.25
C THR A 4 17.11 17.83 5.26
N PRO A 5 17.60 17.89 6.51
CA PRO A 5 17.27 16.88 7.52
C PRO A 5 15.75 16.64 7.71
N PRO A 6 14.87 17.66 7.65
CA PRO A 6 13.42 17.45 7.66
C PRO A 6 12.92 16.64 6.45
N GLN A 7 13.47 16.89 5.25
CA GLN A 7 13.12 16.15 4.04
C GLN A 7 13.59 14.70 4.10
N GLU A 8 14.78 14.44 4.64
CA GLU A 8 15.29 13.08 4.85
C GLU A 8 14.42 12.30 5.84
N TRP A 9 13.99 12.95 6.92
CA TRP A 9 13.07 12.37 7.89
C TRP A 9 11.70 12.07 7.26
N GLU A 10 11.13 13.01 6.51
CA GLU A 10 9.86 12.86 5.81
C GLU A 10 9.92 11.72 4.78
N ASN A 11 11.00 11.64 4.00
CA ASN A 11 11.22 10.55 3.05
C ASN A 11 11.34 9.20 3.76
N SER A 12 12.03 9.15 4.90
CA SER A 12 12.19 7.94 5.72
C SER A 12 10.86 7.49 6.33
N LEU A 13 10.02 8.43 6.76
CA LEU A 13 8.66 8.16 7.25
C LEU A 13 7.81 7.56 6.13
N ASN A 14 7.75 8.22 4.97
CA ASN A 14 6.98 7.77 3.82
C ASN A 14 7.41 6.37 3.35
N ALA A 15 8.72 6.13 3.25
CA ALA A 15 9.26 4.81 2.90
C ALA A 15 8.87 3.74 3.93
N THR A 16 8.90 4.07 5.22
CA THR A 16 8.52 3.15 6.31
C THR A 16 7.03 2.83 6.27
N CYS A 17 6.16 3.84 6.07
CA CYS A 17 4.72 3.65 5.94
C CYS A 17 4.36 2.80 4.70
N ASN A 18 5.00 3.06 3.56
CA ASN A 18 4.80 2.27 2.34
C ASN A 18 5.25 0.82 2.55
N ARG A 19 6.37 0.61 3.24
CA ARG A 19 6.84 -0.73 3.61
C ARG A 19 5.84 -1.43 4.53
N LEU A 20 5.33 -0.77 5.57
CA LEU A 20 4.30 -1.33 6.45
C LEU A 20 3.06 -1.78 5.68
N SER A 21 2.52 -0.89 4.83
CA SER A 21 1.33 -1.20 4.01
C SER A 21 1.58 -2.39 3.08
N THR A 22 2.73 -2.41 2.40
CA THR A 22 3.10 -3.49 1.48
C THR A 22 3.24 -4.84 2.22
N GLN A 23 3.90 -4.85 3.37
CA GLN A 23 4.12 -6.07 4.14
C GLN A 23 2.83 -6.59 4.77
N TYR A 24 1.95 -5.69 5.21
CA TYR A 24 0.62 -6.06 5.66
C TYR A 24 -0.21 -6.70 4.53
N LEU A 25 -0.19 -6.13 3.33
CA LEU A 25 -0.84 -6.73 2.16
C LEU A 25 -0.25 -8.10 1.80
N ASN A 26 1.07 -8.25 1.86
CA ASN A 26 1.73 -9.53 1.62
C ASN A 26 1.33 -10.58 2.66
N LEU A 27 1.24 -10.19 3.93
CA LEU A 27 0.75 -11.04 5.01
C LEU A 27 -0.69 -11.48 4.75
N LEU A 28 -1.58 -10.55 4.40
CA LEU A 28 -2.97 -10.87 4.07
C LEU A 28 -3.08 -11.83 2.88
N ARG A 29 -2.25 -11.68 1.84
CA ARG A 29 -2.24 -12.60 0.69
C ARG A 29 -1.74 -13.99 1.08
N ALA A 30 -0.64 -14.07 1.84
CA ALA A 30 -0.11 -15.34 2.31
C ALA A 30 -1.11 -16.08 3.21
N ALA A 31 -1.71 -15.36 4.18
CA ALA A 31 -2.74 -15.91 5.05
C ALA A 31 -4.02 -16.32 4.30
N SER A 32 -4.45 -15.54 3.31
CA SER A 32 -5.64 -15.89 2.49
C SER A 32 -5.38 -17.11 1.61
N SER A 33 -4.17 -17.29 1.11
CA SER A 33 -3.77 -18.51 0.39
C SER A 33 -3.87 -19.75 1.29
N ILE A 34 -3.45 -19.64 2.55
CA ILE A 34 -3.58 -20.72 3.55
C ILE A 34 -5.06 -21.00 3.88
N ALA A 35 -5.86 -19.95 4.12
CA ALA A 35 -7.28 -20.09 4.45
C ALA A 35 -8.11 -20.68 3.29
N ALA A 36 -7.79 -20.32 2.04
CA ALA A 36 -8.40 -20.93 0.85
C ALA A 36 -7.99 -22.40 0.69
N LEU A 37 -6.75 -22.76 1.04
CA LEU A 37 -6.28 -24.15 1.04
C LEU A 37 -6.94 -25.00 2.13
N GLU A 38 -7.17 -24.45 3.33
CA GLU A 38 -7.86 -25.17 4.41
C GLU A 38 -9.33 -25.46 4.07
N LYS A 39 -10.01 -24.52 3.39
CA LYS A 39 -11.38 -24.72 2.87
C LYS A 39 -11.42 -25.74 1.73
N GLY A 40 -10.28 -25.99 1.08
CA GLY A 40 -10.06 -27.00 0.05
C GLY A 40 -9.64 -28.38 0.58
N ARG A 41 -9.75 -28.67 1.90
CA ARG A 41 -9.66 -30.03 2.46
C ARG A 41 -10.83 -30.91 1.98
N MET A 42 -10.92 -31.15 0.66
CA MET A 42 -11.46 -32.38 0.14
C MET A 42 -10.48 -33.50 0.52
N ASP A 43 -11.03 -34.54 1.13
CA ASP A 43 -10.37 -35.78 1.49
C ASP A 43 -9.26 -36.18 0.49
N PRO A 44 -8.01 -36.42 0.93
CA PRO A 44 -6.94 -36.91 0.04
C PRO A 44 -7.25 -38.29 -0.55
N ARG A 45 -8.32 -38.97 -0.11
CA ARG A 45 -8.85 -40.21 -0.71
C ARG A 45 -9.93 -39.97 -1.78
N SER A 46 -10.44 -38.75 -1.94
CA SER A 46 -11.34 -38.39 -3.06
C SER A 46 -10.49 -38.08 -4.30
N GLY A 47 -10.11 -39.13 -5.02
CA GLY A 47 -9.30 -39.06 -6.23
C GLY A 47 -9.86 -38.14 -7.33
N GLY A 48 -9.45 -36.87 -7.29
CA GLY A 48 -9.85 -35.83 -8.24
C GLY A 48 -8.66 -35.34 -9.08
N GLY A 49 -8.05 -36.22 -9.86
CA GLY A 49 -6.97 -35.86 -10.77
C GLY A 49 -6.63 -37.01 -11.70
N HIS A 50 -7.55 -37.34 -12.61
CA HIS A 50 -7.23 -38.25 -13.72
C HIS A 50 -6.04 -37.66 -14.49
N MET A 51 -4.88 -38.31 -14.42
CA MET A 51 -3.76 -38.05 -15.33
C MET A 51 -4.27 -38.35 -16.75
N LYS A 52 -4.54 -37.31 -17.56
CA LYS A 52 -4.99 -37.51 -18.95
C LYS A 52 -3.83 -37.82 -19.91
N SER A 53 -2.58 -37.73 -19.46
CA SER A 53 -1.40 -38.15 -20.24
C SER A 53 -0.18 -38.26 -19.34
N SER A 54 0.69 -39.26 -19.58
CA SER A 54 1.97 -39.45 -18.90
C SER A 54 3.05 -38.40 -19.25
N GLN A 55 2.70 -37.40 -20.06
CA GLN A 55 3.58 -36.30 -20.48
C GLN A 55 3.33 -34.96 -19.77
N ASP A 56 2.34 -34.87 -18.88
CA ASP A 56 2.10 -33.65 -18.11
C ASP A 56 3.03 -33.60 -16.89
N PRO A 57 3.77 -32.50 -16.64
CA PRO A 57 4.58 -32.38 -15.44
C PRO A 57 3.69 -32.56 -14.20
N PRO A 58 4.13 -33.36 -13.22
CA PRO A 58 3.32 -33.61 -12.03
C PRO A 58 2.97 -32.28 -11.37
N PRO A 59 1.70 -32.07 -10.97
CA PRO A 59 1.31 -30.84 -10.30
C PRO A 59 2.19 -30.63 -9.07
N PRO A 60 2.65 -29.39 -8.80
CA PRO A 60 3.49 -29.09 -7.65
C PRO A 60 2.89 -29.68 -6.38
N PRO A 61 3.70 -30.29 -5.49
CA PRO A 61 3.17 -30.90 -4.29
C PRO A 61 2.54 -29.81 -3.40
N LEU A 62 1.24 -29.94 -3.10
CA LEU A 62 0.47 -29.04 -2.23
C LEU A 62 1.19 -28.70 -0.90
N ALA A 63 1.99 -29.64 -0.36
CA ALA A 63 2.79 -29.43 0.84
C ALA A 63 3.91 -28.38 0.67
N ALA A 64 4.49 -28.27 -0.52
CA ALA A 64 5.49 -27.24 -0.83
C ALA A 64 4.85 -25.85 -0.88
N ASP A 65 3.62 -25.73 -1.38
CA ASP A 65 2.89 -24.45 -1.41
C ASP A 65 2.49 -23.98 0.00
N VAL A 66 2.10 -24.90 0.89
CA VAL A 66 1.83 -24.58 2.30
C VAL A 66 3.09 -24.14 3.03
N ALA A 67 4.20 -24.87 2.84
CA ALA A 67 5.48 -24.52 3.45
C ALA A 67 5.99 -23.15 2.96
N LEU A 68 5.84 -22.87 1.66
CA LEU A 68 6.22 -21.60 1.06
C LEU A 68 5.34 -20.45 1.60
N SER A 69 4.03 -20.65 1.69
CA SER A 69 3.11 -19.63 2.22
C SER A 69 3.34 -19.36 3.72
N SER A 70 3.63 -20.39 4.50
CA SER A 70 4.01 -20.25 5.92
C SER A 70 5.30 -19.44 6.08
N LEU A 71 6.31 -19.72 5.25
CA LEU A 71 7.56 -18.96 5.23
C LEU A 71 7.34 -17.49 4.83
N GLN A 72 6.52 -17.25 3.81
CA GLN A 72 6.15 -15.89 3.36
C GLN A 72 5.40 -15.12 4.44
N CYS A 73 4.49 -15.78 5.16
CA CYS A 73 3.77 -15.21 6.29
C CYS A 73 4.73 -14.81 7.43
N HIS A 74 5.67 -15.69 7.78
CA HIS A 74 6.66 -15.40 8.81
C HIS A 74 7.57 -14.24 8.41
N LEU A 75 8.07 -14.24 7.17
CA LEU A 75 8.91 -13.17 6.63
C LEU A 75 8.18 -11.82 6.54
N ALA A 76 6.90 -11.82 6.15
CA ALA A 76 6.09 -10.61 6.14
C ALA A 76 5.88 -10.05 7.55
N THR A 77 5.67 -10.93 8.54
CA THR A 77 5.52 -10.55 9.96
C THR A 77 6.80 -9.93 10.52
N GLU A 78 7.95 -10.55 10.31
CA GLU A 78 9.25 -10.00 10.74
C GLU A 78 9.54 -8.64 10.08
N ASN A 79 9.24 -8.51 8.79
CA ASN A 79 9.37 -7.23 8.09
C ASN A 79 8.42 -6.15 8.63
N LEU A 80 7.22 -6.53 9.08
CA LEU A 80 6.28 -5.63 9.74
C LEU A 80 6.82 -5.15 11.10
N CYS A 81 7.41 -6.06 11.88
CA CYS A 81 8.05 -5.75 13.16
C CYS A 81 9.22 -4.77 12.99
N VAL A 82 10.10 -5.03 12.02
CA VAL A 82 11.23 -4.14 11.70
C VAL A 82 10.73 -2.75 11.26
N ALA A 83 9.75 -2.71 10.35
CA ALA A 83 9.20 -1.43 9.89
C ALA A 83 8.50 -0.66 11.02
N SER A 84 7.83 -1.36 11.95
CA SER A 84 7.22 -0.75 13.14
C SER A 84 8.28 -0.19 14.10
N SER A 85 9.38 -0.91 14.31
CA SER A 85 10.51 -0.43 15.13
C SER A 85 11.16 0.82 14.53
N ASN A 86 11.31 0.85 13.21
CA ASN A 86 11.79 2.03 12.48
C ASN A 86 10.83 3.23 12.64
N LEU A 87 9.52 3.00 12.57
CA LEU A 87 8.52 4.04 12.79
C LEU A 87 8.63 4.62 14.22
N LEU A 88 8.77 3.77 15.24
CA LEU A 88 8.97 4.22 16.62
C LEU A 88 10.26 5.03 16.79
N SER A 89 11.32 4.67 16.06
CA SER A 89 12.57 5.42 16.04
C SER A 89 12.39 6.80 15.41
N LEU A 90 11.67 6.90 14.29
CA LEU A 90 11.35 8.19 13.65
C LEU A 90 10.51 9.10 14.56
N ILE A 91 9.51 8.54 15.26
CA ILE A 91 8.71 9.26 16.26
C ILE A 91 9.61 9.78 17.39
N ARG A 92 10.56 8.96 17.86
CA ARG A 92 11.52 9.39 18.87
C ARG A 92 12.37 10.56 18.38
N THR A 93 12.88 10.49 17.15
CA THR A 93 13.66 11.57 16.54
C THR A 93 12.86 12.87 16.50
N LEU A 94 11.60 12.82 16.05
CA LEU A 94 10.71 13.99 16.00
C LEU A 94 10.43 14.57 17.40
N ARG A 95 10.20 13.72 18.39
CA ARG A 95 10.01 14.18 19.77
C ARG A 95 11.25 14.88 20.30
N MET A 96 12.43 14.33 20.04
CA MET A 96 13.69 14.96 20.43
C MET A 96 13.91 16.28 19.70
N SER A 97 13.60 16.38 18.41
CA SER A 97 13.75 17.64 17.67
C SER A 97 12.83 18.73 18.22
N ILE A 98 11.56 18.41 18.51
CA ILE A 98 10.61 19.38 19.11
C ILE A 98 11.10 19.86 20.47
N MET A 99 11.69 18.99 21.30
CA MET A 99 12.23 19.39 22.61
C MET A 99 13.46 20.30 22.51
N LEU A 100 14.17 20.28 21.38
CA LEU A 100 15.39 21.06 21.15
C LEU A 100 15.13 22.35 20.35
N MET A 101 13.97 22.47 19.72
CA MET A 101 13.56 23.64 18.95
C MET A 101 12.96 24.71 19.86
N ASP A 102 13.23 25.96 19.54
CA ASP A 102 12.56 27.11 20.13
C ASP A 102 11.15 27.30 19.54
N GLU A 103 10.32 28.05 20.26
CA GLU A 103 8.92 28.31 19.91
C GLU A 103 8.76 29.02 18.56
N GLU A 104 9.69 29.91 18.20
CA GLU A 104 9.66 30.65 16.94
C GLU A 104 9.93 29.71 15.75
N THR A 105 10.92 28.82 15.88
CA THR A 105 11.20 27.79 14.88
C THR A 105 10.03 26.80 14.73
N ILE A 106 9.38 26.41 15.83
CA ILE A 106 8.18 25.55 15.78
C ILE A 106 7.05 26.25 15.01
N SER A 107 6.77 27.51 15.33
CA SER A 107 5.70 28.27 14.67
C SER A 107 5.96 28.45 13.17
N ALA A 108 7.21 28.73 12.79
CA ALA A 108 7.61 28.85 11.39
C ALA A 108 7.43 27.54 10.61
N GLU A 109 7.80 26.40 11.20
CA GLU A 109 7.61 25.08 10.58
C GLU A 109 6.12 24.74 10.45
N GLU A 110 5.30 24.99 11.48
CA GLU A 110 3.85 24.78 11.41
C GLU A 110 3.20 25.59 10.29
N GLN A 111 3.56 26.87 10.14
CA GLN A 111 3.05 27.71 9.05
C GLN A 111 3.47 27.18 7.68
N LEU A 112 4.71 26.71 7.53
CA LEU A 112 5.18 26.10 6.29
C LEU A 112 4.36 24.84 5.95
N GLN A 113 4.04 24.01 6.93
CA GLN A 113 3.23 22.80 6.73
C GLN A 113 1.78 23.13 6.38
N ILE A 114 1.18 24.15 7.00
CA ILE A 114 -0.15 24.66 6.64
C ILE A 114 -0.18 25.11 5.18
N GLN A 115 0.81 25.88 4.74
CA GLN A 115 0.91 26.35 3.35
C GLN A 115 1.03 25.18 2.36
N LYS A 116 1.85 24.17 2.68
CA LYS A 116 1.97 22.95 1.87
C LYS A 116 0.63 22.23 1.74
N ALA A 117 -0.09 22.04 2.84
CA ALA A 117 -1.40 21.36 2.85
C ALA A 117 -2.45 22.14 2.05
N GLN A 118 -2.47 23.47 2.17
CA GLN A 118 -3.35 24.33 1.37
C GLN A 118 -3.05 24.21 -0.12
N LYS A 119 -1.77 24.19 -0.50
CA LYS A 119 -1.36 24.02 -1.91
C LYS A 119 -1.82 22.68 -2.47
N ILE A 120 -1.65 21.59 -1.74
CA ILE A 120 -2.11 20.26 -2.16
C ILE A 120 -3.63 20.25 -2.34
N THR A 121 -4.36 20.80 -1.38
CA THR A 121 -5.84 20.91 -1.44
C THR A 121 -6.28 21.73 -2.65
N GLN A 122 -5.61 22.85 -2.92
CA GLN A 122 -5.92 23.69 -4.08
C GLN A 122 -5.68 22.96 -5.40
N THR A 123 -4.54 22.30 -5.55
CA THR A 123 -4.25 21.50 -6.76
C THR A 123 -5.25 20.36 -6.94
N ALA A 124 -5.64 19.67 -5.86
CA ALA A 124 -6.65 18.62 -5.91
C ALA A 124 -8.03 19.18 -6.29
N MET A 125 -8.39 20.37 -5.79
CA MET A 125 -9.64 21.04 -6.13
C MET A 125 -9.66 21.49 -7.60
N GLU A 126 -8.55 22.00 -8.12
CA GLU A 126 -8.39 22.34 -9.53
C GLU A 126 -8.50 21.11 -10.42
N GLU A 127 -7.89 19.98 -10.03
CA GLU A 127 -7.99 18.73 -10.76
C GLU A 127 -9.41 18.14 -10.74
N ALA A 128 -10.10 18.23 -9.59
CA ALA A 128 -11.50 17.83 -9.47
C ALA A 128 -12.40 18.68 -10.38
N ASN A 129 -12.26 20.01 -10.34
CA ASN A 129 -13.00 20.92 -11.22
C ASN A 129 -12.74 20.64 -12.70
N ARG A 130 -11.48 20.33 -13.08
CA ARG A 130 -11.12 19.95 -14.44
C ARG A 130 -11.77 18.63 -14.86
N LEU A 131 -11.81 17.65 -13.97
CA LEU A 131 -12.47 16.37 -14.21
C LEU A 131 -14.00 16.55 -14.34
N GLU A 132 -14.61 17.38 -13.50
CA GLU A 132 -16.02 17.72 -13.59
C GLU A 132 -16.37 18.43 -14.90
N GLN A 133 -15.56 19.41 -15.35
CA GLN A 133 -15.77 20.07 -16.63
C GLN A 133 -15.71 19.07 -17.80
N ARG A 134 -14.70 18.21 -17.84
CA ARG A 134 -14.62 17.14 -18.85
C ARG A 134 -15.81 16.20 -18.80
N PHE A 135 -16.31 15.89 -17.60
CA PHE A 135 -17.49 15.05 -17.43
C PHE A 135 -18.76 15.74 -17.94
N MET A 136 -18.93 17.05 -17.68
CA MET A 136 -20.05 17.83 -18.22
C MET A 136 -20.00 17.93 -19.75
N GLU A 137 -18.81 18.15 -20.33
CA GLU A 137 -18.62 18.19 -21.79
C GLU A 137 -18.96 16.85 -22.47
N LEU A 138 -18.55 15.72 -21.88
CA LEU A 138 -18.91 14.38 -22.37
C LEU A 138 -20.43 14.12 -22.25
N ARG A 139 -21.06 14.55 -21.15
CA ARG A 139 -22.49 14.41 -20.94
C ARG A 139 -23.31 15.25 -21.93
N ASP A 140 -22.87 16.47 -22.21
CA ASP A 140 -23.58 17.38 -23.10
C ASP A 140 -23.33 17.00 -24.58
N GLY A 141 -22.18 16.39 -24.90
CA GLY A 141 -21.87 15.81 -26.22
C GLY A 141 -22.69 14.57 -26.57
N ASP A 142 -23.07 13.75 -25.59
CA ASP A 142 -24.02 12.64 -25.79
C ASP A 142 -25.49 13.13 -25.97
N GLY A 143 -25.78 14.39 -25.62
CA GLY A 143 -27.09 15.02 -25.79
C GLY A 143 -27.37 15.55 -27.20
N ASP A 144 -26.34 15.89 -27.98
CA ASP A 144 -26.49 16.46 -29.33
C ASP A 144 -26.50 15.38 -30.44
N ALA A 145 -25.96 14.18 -30.18
CA ALA A 145 -26.04 13.05 -31.10
C ALA A 145 -27.47 12.44 -31.22
N GLY A 146 -28.41 12.88 -30.38
CA GLY A 146 -29.82 12.44 -30.37
C GLY A 146 -30.84 13.39 -31.01
N SER A 147 -30.44 14.58 -31.49
CA SER A 147 -31.35 15.58 -32.09
C SER A 147 -31.19 15.78 -33.60
N ALA A 148 -30.56 14.81 -34.29
CA ALA A 148 -30.45 14.81 -35.75
C ALA A 148 -30.89 13.46 -36.36
N ILE A 149 -32.11 13.02 -36.03
CA ILE A 149 -32.92 12.11 -36.86
C ILE A 149 -34.37 12.56 -36.81
#